data_AF-A0A969NVI2-F1
#
_entry.id   AF-A0A969NVI2-F1
#
_cell.length_a   1.000
_cell.length_b   1.000
_cell.length_c   1.000
_cell.angle_alpha   90.00
_cell.angle_beta   90.00
_cell.angle_gamma   90.00
#
_symmetry.space_group_name_H-M   'P 1'
#
loop_
_entity.id
_entity.type
_entity.pdbx_description
1 polymer ?
#
loop_
_entity_poly.entity_id
_entity_poly.type
_entity_poly.pdbx_seq_one_letter_code
_entity_poly.pdbx_strand_id
1 'polypeptide(L)'
;MVMPRASASIRNPEVQLPILRKDKGNYYLEMQVNADSDDERELAVTRRVSLDKLSQAEWNELETQYNNLDLSICNDVGINKALENIKDCRIRRLFLALLTFLNPRQVSIILYLYREAAIQDNGSFVSFRSNDLLDSLGYKRTKDGGFAARVRSQLNQDLVALHRTELVFARSLQKGEQIGAKVSVKSILRIRDYEIDKVPRNFDLSKAADYTYELADAYSVALEFFEDASKQNRNVLFSKDIDFKEKLGGNAKRDYKTKLLIYIASRMKWDRLKEGQYLLISKNCLLKNVDLLGSNKSRNNKILWRTIEQLNEDDYIIEAQELTAKSKQTKIQFQINPQKIKCLDI
;
A
#
# COMPACT_ATOMS: atom_id res chain seq x y z
N MET A 1 -8.57 3.56 -5.77
CA MET A 1 -8.30 2.15 -5.41
C MET A 1 -7.31 2.19 -4.28
N VAL A 2 -7.62 1.62 -3.12
CA VAL A 2 -6.66 1.60 -2.00
C VAL A 2 -5.97 0.25 -1.97
N MET A 3 -4.85 0.23 -1.24
CA MET A 3 -3.71 -0.68 -1.20
C MET A 3 -3.80 -2.15 -0.72
N PRO A 4 -4.91 -2.81 -0.37
CA PRO A 4 -4.81 -4.13 0.30
C PRO A 4 -4.13 -5.23 -0.52
N ARG A 5 -4.53 -5.40 -1.80
CA ARG A 5 -3.83 -6.29 -2.75
C ARG A 5 -2.40 -5.91 -2.96
N ALA A 6 -2.19 -4.61 -2.90
CA ALA A 6 -0.88 -4.06 -2.88
C ALA A 6 -0.16 -4.66 -1.65
N SER A 7 -0.51 -4.35 -0.42
CA SER A 7 0.14 -4.86 0.81
C SER A 7 0.18 -6.40 1.05
N ALA A 8 -0.20 -7.24 0.09
CA ALA A 8 -0.16 -8.69 0.18
C ALA A 8 1.25 -9.18 0.52
N SER A 9 1.32 -10.08 1.50
CA SER A 9 2.57 -10.72 1.89
C SER A 9 3.08 -11.68 0.81
N ILE A 10 4.39 -11.96 0.78
CA ILE A 10 4.98 -12.98 -0.11
C ILE A 10 4.41 -14.40 0.08
N ARG A 11 3.66 -14.64 1.16
CA ARG A 11 2.95 -15.90 1.41
C ARG A 11 1.63 -15.99 0.65
N ASN A 12 1.13 -14.87 0.16
CA ASN A 12 -0.12 -14.81 -0.56
C ASN A 12 0.05 -15.57 -1.89
N PRO A 13 -0.84 -16.53 -2.21
CA PRO A 13 -0.70 -17.35 -3.40
C PRO A 13 -0.87 -16.59 -4.72
N GLU A 14 -1.49 -15.41 -4.70
CA GLU A 14 -1.60 -14.53 -5.87
C GLU A 14 -0.35 -13.67 -6.11
N VAL A 15 0.60 -13.65 -5.17
CA VAL A 15 1.86 -12.91 -5.32
C VAL A 15 2.83 -13.69 -6.21
N GLN A 16 3.29 -13.02 -7.26
CA GLN A 16 4.43 -13.42 -8.06
C GLN A 16 5.67 -12.72 -7.53
N LEU A 17 6.74 -13.51 -7.32
CA LEU A 17 8.01 -13.01 -6.80
C LEU A 17 8.60 -11.95 -7.74
N PRO A 18 9.39 -11.00 -7.21
CA PRO A 18 9.95 -9.94 -8.03
C PRO A 18 10.82 -10.49 -9.15
N ILE A 19 10.67 -9.99 -10.37
CA ILE A 19 11.46 -10.31 -11.56
C ILE A 19 12.16 -9.07 -12.10
N LEU A 20 13.31 -9.27 -12.74
CA LEU A 20 14.00 -8.23 -13.50
C LEU A 20 13.33 -8.08 -14.87
N ARG A 21 12.98 -6.86 -15.27
CA ARG A 21 12.38 -6.56 -16.57
C ARG A 21 13.13 -5.43 -17.29
N LYS A 22 13.28 -5.60 -18.61
CA LYS A 22 13.85 -4.60 -19.52
C LYS A 22 12.79 -4.15 -20.51
N ASP A 23 12.38 -2.87 -20.45
CA ASP A 23 11.41 -2.29 -21.40
C ASP A 23 12.00 -1.07 -22.09
N LYS A 24 12.08 -1.10 -23.43
CA LYS A 24 12.46 0.05 -24.28
C LYS A 24 13.74 0.80 -23.83
N GLY A 25 14.71 0.08 -23.27
CA GLY A 25 15.99 0.64 -22.80
C GLY A 25 16.04 1.03 -21.32
N ASN A 26 14.93 0.87 -20.59
CA ASN A 26 14.88 1.06 -19.14
C ASN A 26 14.87 -0.29 -18.41
N TYR A 27 15.42 -0.28 -17.20
CA TYR A 27 15.52 -1.43 -16.33
C TYR A 27 14.58 -1.28 -15.14
N TYR A 28 13.84 -2.33 -14.84
CA TYR A 28 12.87 -2.37 -13.75
C TYR A 28 13.07 -3.63 -12.92
N LEU A 29 12.80 -3.49 -11.62
CA LEU A 29 12.47 -4.63 -10.78
C LEU A 29 10.96 -4.59 -10.57
N GLU A 30 10.28 -5.67 -10.96
CA GLU A 30 8.82 -5.75 -11.05
C GLU A 30 8.29 -6.87 -10.17
N MET A 31 7.22 -6.65 -9.44
CA MET A 31 6.49 -7.66 -8.68
C MET A 31 5.01 -7.57 -9.07
N GLN A 32 4.34 -8.71 -9.17
CA GLN A 32 2.92 -8.75 -9.56
C GLN A 32 2.09 -9.44 -8.48
N VAL A 33 0.92 -8.88 -8.20
CA VAL A 33 -0.12 -9.54 -7.43
C VAL A 33 -1.30 -9.77 -8.35
N ASN A 34 -1.63 -11.04 -8.60
CA ASN A 34 -2.71 -11.42 -9.49
C ASN A 34 -4.08 -11.11 -8.87
N ALA A 35 -5.08 -10.91 -9.74
CA ALA A 35 -6.47 -10.87 -9.32
C ALA A 35 -6.89 -12.24 -8.76
N ASP A 36 -7.86 -12.25 -7.84
CA ASP A 36 -8.48 -13.51 -7.43
C ASP A 36 -9.28 -14.07 -8.59
N SER A 37 -9.05 -15.33 -8.97
CA SER A 37 -9.86 -16.00 -9.99
C SER A 37 -11.31 -16.19 -9.53
N ASP A 38 -11.57 -16.17 -8.22
CA ASP A 38 -12.90 -16.32 -7.64
C ASP A 38 -13.70 -15.00 -7.59
N ASP A 39 -13.10 -13.86 -7.96
CA ASP A 39 -13.73 -12.54 -7.91
C ASP A 39 -13.35 -11.68 -9.12
N GLU A 40 -14.22 -11.65 -10.14
CA GLU A 40 -14.03 -10.90 -11.39
C GLU A 40 -13.83 -9.39 -11.20
N ARG A 41 -14.13 -8.86 -10.00
CA ARG A 41 -13.99 -7.43 -9.67
C ARG A 41 -12.62 -7.11 -9.09
N GLU A 42 -11.85 -8.12 -8.71
CA GLU A 42 -10.47 -7.96 -8.27
C GLU A 42 -9.58 -7.58 -9.46
N LEU A 43 -8.59 -6.73 -9.20
CA LEU A 43 -7.68 -6.22 -10.22
C LEU A 43 -6.28 -6.71 -9.90
N ALA A 44 -5.60 -7.25 -10.92
CA ALA A 44 -4.18 -7.52 -10.82
C ALA A 44 -3.42 -6.19 -10.70
N VAL A 45 -2.39 -6.19 -9.87
CA VAL A 45 -1.54 -5.02 -9.62
C VAL A 45 -0.10 -5.40 -9.90
N THR A 46 0.51 -4.69 -10.84
CA THR A 46 1.95 -4.80 -11.07
C THR A 46 2.62 -3.60 -10.43
N ARG A 47 3.60 -3.87 -9.56
CA ARG A 47 4.47 -2.86 -8.97
C ARG A 47 5.81 -2.90 -9.69
N ARG A 48 6.32 -1.73 -10.06
CA ARG A 48 7.68 -1.62 -10.59
C ARG A 48 8.43 -0.48 -9.91
N VAL A 49 9.72 -0.71 -9.72
CA VAL A 49 10.68 0.31 -9.30
C VAL A 49 11.68 0.48 -10.44
N SER A 50 11.84 1.73 -10.90
CA SER A 50 12.84 2.03 -11.92
C SER A 50 14.24 1.85 -11.35
N LEU A 51 15.11 1.21 -12.12
CA LEU A 51 16.52 1.01 -11.82
C LEU A 51 17.37 1.98 -12.68
N ASP A 52 16.91 3.22 -12.77
CA ASP A 52 17.56 4.26 -13.60
C ASP A 52 19.06 4.32 -13.30
N LYS A 53 19.86 4.56 -14.36
CA LYS A 53 21.33 4.71 -14.32
C LYS A 53 22.15 3.41 -14.19
N LEU A 54 21.55 2.22 -14.34
CA LEU A 54 22.34 1.00 -14.50
C LEU A 54 22.98 0.94 -15.90
N SER A 55 24.28 0.67 -15.93
CA SER A 55 24.97 0.23 -17.15
C SER A 55 24.56 -1.18 -17.55
N GLN A 56 24.79 -1.57 -18.81
CA GLN A 56 24.50 -2.93 -19.28
C GLN A 56 25.32 -3.99 -18.51
N ALA A 57 26.54 -3.65 -18.06
CA ALA A 57 27.37 -4.54 -17.26
C ALA A 57 26.76 -4.78 -15.86
N GLU A 58 26.36 -3.70 -15.17
CA GLU A 58 25.69 -3.80 -13.87
C GLU A 58 24.35 -4.55 -13.96
N TRP A 59 23.61 -4.39 -15.05
CA TRP A 59 22.40 -5.17 -15.31
C TRP A 59 22.68 -6.67 -15.40
N ASN A 60 23.68 -7.07 -16.21
CA ASN A 60 24.02 -8.48 -16.40
C ASN A 60 24.50 -9.13 -15.09
N GLU A 61 25.26 -8.38 -14.28
CA GLU A 61 25.69 -8.83 -12.96
C GLU A 61 24.48 -9.03 -12.02
N LEU A 62 23.56 -8.06 -12.00
CA LEU A 62 22.32 -8.12 -11.23
C LEU A 62 21.44 -9.30 -11.63
N GLU A 63 21.27 -9.54 -12.93
CA GLU A 63 20.52 -10.68 -13.48
C GLU A 63 21.14 -12.01 -13.06
N THR A 64 22.46 -12.11 -13.10
CA THR A 64 23.20 -13.29 -12.63
C THR A 64 23.00 -13.52 -11.13
N GLN A 65 23.09 -12.47 -10.31
CA GLN A 65 22.84 -12.57 -8.88
C GLN A 65 21.39 -12.99 -8.60
N TYR A 66 20.42 -12.41 -9.31
CA TYR A 66 19.00 -12.74 -9.17
C TYR A 66 18.69 -14.19 -9.51
N ASN A 67 19.20 -14.71 -10.62
CA ASN A 67 18.95 -16.09 -11.04
C ASN A 67 19.49 -17.13 -10.05
N ASN A 68 20.44 -16.74 -9.19
CA ASN A 68 20.98 -17.58 -8.13
C ASN A 68 20.25 -17.43 -6.79
N LEU A 69 19.31 -16.49 -6.66
CA LEU A 69 18.49 -16.33 -5.47
C LEU A 69 17.36 -17.34 -5.46
N ASP A 70 17.33 -18.19 -4.45
CA ASP A 70 16.12 -18.90 -4.10
C ASP A 70 15.21 -17.97 -3.30
N LEU A 71 14.32 -17.27 -4.00
CA LEU A 71 13.34 -16.41 -3.33
C LEU A 71 12.18 -17.22 -2.71
N SER A 72 12.04 -18.51 -3.04
CA SER A 72 10.96 -19.36 -2.51
C SER A 72 11.12 -19.65 -1.00
N ILE A 73 12.36 -19.69 -0.51
CA ILE A 73 12.68 -19.88 0.91
C ILE A 73 12.46 -18.63 1.77
N CYS A 74 12.10 -17.47 1.19
CA CYS A 74 11.79 -16.26 1.96
C CYS A 74 10.71 -16.50 3.03
N ASN A 75 9.82 -17.47 2.80
CA ASN A 75 8.78 -17.87 3.73
C ASN A 75 9.30 -18.57 5.00
N ASP A 76 10.41 -19.29 4.86
CA ASP A 76 10.96 -20.20 5.87
C ASP A 76 12.11 -19.56 6.67
N VAL A 77 13.05 -18.91 5.98
CA VAL A 77 14.23 -18.28 6.63
C VAL A 77 14.08 -16.76 6.80
N GLY A 78 13.05 -16.16 6.19
CA GLY A 78 12.79 -14.72 6.21
C GLY A 78 13.56 -13.96 5.13
N ILE A 79 12.97 -12.87 4.64
CA ILE A 79 13.48 -12.07 3.52
C ILE A 79 14.92 -11.61 3.75
N ASN A 80 15.26 -11.14 4.96
CA ASN A 80 16.62 -10.68 5.26
C ASN A 80 17.65 -11.79 5.06
N LYS A 81 17.38 -13.00 5.56
CA LYS A 81 18.29 -14.15 5.42
C LYS A 81 18.36 -14.66 3.98
N ALA A 82 17.23 -14.67 3.27
CA ALA A 82 17.20 -15.07 1.86
C ALA A 82 18.04 -14.15 0.96
N LEU A 83 18.24 -12.88 1.36
CA LEU A 83 19.03 -11.89 0.63
C LEU A 83 20.44 -11.67 1.20
N GLU A 84 20.86 -12.42 2.24
CA GLU A 84 22.18 -12.22 2.88
C GLU A 84 23.35 -12.46 1.91
N ASN A 85 23.15 -13.32 0.90
CA ASN A 85 24.16 -13.64 -0.11
C ASN A 85 24.35 -12.54 -1.17
N ILE A 86 23.48 -11.52 -1.21
CA ILE A 86 23.64 -10.36 -2.08
C ILE A 86 24.67 -9.42 -1.47
N LYS A 87 25.88 -9.39 -2.07
CA LYS A 87 27.00 -8.58 -1.59
C LYS A 87 26.79 -7.07 -1.84
N ASP A 88 26.19 -6.69 -2.96
CA ASP A 88 25.90 -5.28 -3.24
C ASP A 88 24.73 -4.79 -2.35
N CYS A 89 25.04 -3.91 -1.41
CA CYS A 89 24.07 -3.34 -0.48
C CYS A 89 22.99 -2.50 -1.17
N ARG A 90 23.27 -1.88 -2.33
CA ARG A 90 22.27 -1.17 -3.15
C ARG A 90 21.26 -2.16 -3.71
N ILE A 91 21.75 -3.25 -4.32
CA ILE A 91 20.91 -4.32 -4.88
C ILE A 91 20.08 -4.99 -3.79
N ARG A 92 20.69 -5.33 -2.64
CA ARG A 92 19.98 -5.92 -1.50
C ARG A 92 18.87 -5.01 -0.97
N ARG A 93 19.09 -3.69 -0.90
CA ARG A 93 18.06 -2.70 -0.52
C ARG A 93 16.92 -2.64 -1.54
N LEU A 94 17.22 -2.76 -2.83
CA LEU A 94 16.20 -2.79 -3.89
C LEU A 94 15.33 -4.05 -3.80
N PHE A 95 15.92 -5.23 -3.55
CA PHE A 95 15.17 -6.46 -3.30
C PHE A 95 14.30 -6.38 -2.05
N LEU A 96 14.84 -5.85 -0.95
CA LEU A 96 14.07 -5.62 0.29
C LEU A 96 12.88 -4.69 0.05
N ALA A 97 13.09 -3.60 -0.70
CA ALA A 97 12.05 -2.63 -1.00
C ALA A 97 10.91 -3.21 -1.84
N LEU A 98 11.14 -4.29 -2.61
CA LEU A 98 10.12 -4.94 -3.44
C LEU A 98 9.47 -6.15 -2.79
N LEU A 99 10.24 -7.01 -2.10
CA LEU A 99 9.71 -8.14 -1.34
C LEU A 99 8.86 -7.72 -0.13
N THR A 100 8.97 -6.46 0.27
CA THR A 100 8.03 -5.81 1.19
C THR A 100 7.15 -4.88 0.38
N PHE A 101 5.99 -5.37 -0.06
CA PHE A 101 5.13 -4.64 -0.98
C PHE A 101 4.89 -3.18 -0.52
N LEU A 102 4.45 -3.04 0.73
CA LEU A 102 4.56 -1.86 1.56
C LEU A 102 4.81 -2.39 2.95
N ASN A 103 5.88 -1.96 3.59
CA ASN A 103 6.04 -2.32 4.99
C ASN A 103 4.87 -1.69 5.80
N PRO A 104 4.50 -2.24 6.97
CA PRO A 104 3.37 -1.72 7.76
C PRO A 104 3.46 -0.21 8.06
N ARG A 105 4.68 0.33 8.16
CA ARG A 105 4.91 1.76 8.37
C ARG A 105 4.58 2.57 7.11
N GLN A 106 4.94 2.12 5.92
CA GLN A 106 4.57 2.76 4.65
C GLN A 106 3.05 2.75 4.44
N VAL A 107 2.38 1.65 4.81
CA VAL A 107 0.90 1.62 4.84
C VAL A 107 0.37 2.69 5.79
N SER A 108 0.92 2.77 7.00
CA SER A 108 0.52 3.78 8.00
C SER A 108 0.74 5.22 7.52
N ILE A 109 1.85 5.49 6.82
CA ILE A 109 2.13 6.79 6.20
C ILE A 109 1.03 7.13 5.19
N ILE A 110 0.66 6.18 4.33
CA ILE A 110 -0.35 6.43 3.30
C ILE A 110 -1.71 6.69 3.94
N LEU A 111 -2.09 5.92 4.97
CA LEU A 111 -3.34 6.15 5.70
C LEU A 111 -3.37 7.51 6.39
N TYR A 112 -2.25 7.93 6.96
CA TYR A 112 -2.10 9.29 7.46
C TYR A 112 -2.35 10.32 6.35
N LEU A 113 -1.77 10.14 5.17
CA LEU A 113 -1.98 11.05 4.04
C LEU A 113 -3.43 11.06 3.54
N TYR A 114 -4.15 9.94 3.57
CA TYR A 114 -5.58 9.89 3.28
C TYR A 114 -6.39 10.70 4.30
N ARG A 115 -6.02 10.63 5.59
CA ARG A 115 -6.67 11.41 6.65
C ARG A 115 -6.38 12.91 6.48
N GLU A 116 -5.14 13.27 6.19
CA GLU A 116 -4.76 14.66 5.91
C GLU A 116 -5.48 15.20 4.68
N ALA A 117 -5.59 14.41 3.61
CA ALA A 117 -6.42 14.77 2.45
C ALA A 117 -7.87 15.03 2.86
N ALA A 118 -8.45 14.19 3.73
CA ALA A 118 -9.83 14.37 4.19
C ALA A 118 -10.05 15.64 5.04
N ILE A 119 -9.01 16.11 5.73
CA ILE A 119 -9.01 17.37 6.47
C ILE A 119 -8.82 18.56 5.51
N GLN A 120 -8.03 18.38 4.45
CA GLN A 120 -7.70 19.38 3.43
C GLN A 120 -8.63 19.27 2.21
N ASP A 121 -9.94 19.29 2.47
CA ASP A 121 -11.01 19.33 1.46
C ASP A 121 -11.06 18.16 0.46
N ASN A 122 -10.42 17.03 0.77
CA ASN A 122 -10.31 15.86 -0.11
C ASN A 122 -9.65 16.19 -1.46
N GLY A 123 -8.62 17.04 -1.45
CA GLY A 123 -7.77 17.26 -2.61
C GLY A 123 -6.80 16.11 -2.86
N SER A 124 -6.41 15.91 -4.12
CA SER A 124 -5.31 14.99 -4.47
C SER A 124 -3.93 15.52 -4.09
N PHE A 125 -3.85 16.76 -3.60
CA PHE A 125 -2.65 17.40 -3.10
C PHE A 125 -2.77 17.55 -1.59
N VAL A 126 -1.75 17.11 -0.87
CA VAL A 126 -1.74 17.07 0.60
C VAL A 126 -0.44 17.68 1.10
N SER A 127 -0.56 18.66 1.99
CA SER A 127 0.57 19.26 2.69
C SER A 127 0.59 18.78 4.14
N PHE A 128 1.74 18.33 4.64
CA PHE A 128 1.84 17.83 6.01
C PHE A 128 3.21 18.09 6.62
N ARG A 129 3.25 18.13 7.95
CA ARG A 129 4.49 18.27 8.73
C ARG A 129 5.06 16.91 9.07
N SER A 130 6.37 16.77 8.91
CA SER A 130 7.10 15.53 9.23
C SER A 130 6.92 15.11 10.68
N ASN A 131 6.90 16.08 11.61
CA ASN A 131 6.75 15.81 13.03
C ASN A 131 5.36 15.28 13.39
N ASP A 132 4.31 15.80 12.75
CA ASP A 132 2.93 15.40 13.02
C ASP A 132 2.68 13.98 12.50
N LEU A 133 3.26 13.64 11.35
CA LEU A 133 3.29 12.26 10.85
C LEU A 133 4.08 11.34 11.80
N LEU A 134 5.23 11.76 12.32
CA LEU A 134 5.98 10.93 13.27
C LEU A 134 5.23 10.72 14.60
N ASP A 135 4.53 11.75 15.09
CA ASP A 135 3.65 11.62 16.26
C ASP A 135 2.48 10.66 15.96
N SER A 136 1.87 10.75 14.78
CA SER A 136 0.77 9.84 14.39
C SER A 136 1.22 8.40 14.26
N LEU A 137 2.47 8.18 13.84
CA LEU A 137 3.12 6.87 13.80
C LEU A 137 3.55 6.38 15.20
N GLY A 138 3.36 7.19 16.25
CA GLY A 138 3.62 6.84 17.65
C GLY A 138 5.09 6.95 18.07
N TYR A 139 5.92 7.69 17.31
CA TYR A 139 7.29 7.97 17.72
C TYR A 139 7.32 8.94 18.90
N LYS A 140 8.33 8.79 19.76
CA LYS A 140 8.54 9.71 20.88
C LYS A 140 9.48 10.84 20.46
N ARG A 141 9.10 12.06 20.84
CA ARG A 141 9.95 13.24 20.72
C ARG A 141 11.17 13.14 21.65
N THR A 142 12.27 13.75 21.24
CA THR A 142 13.48 13.92 22.07
C THR A 142 13.26 15.05 23.09
N LYS A 143 14.20 15.21 24.03
CA LYS A 143 14.15 16.28 25.04
C LYS A 143 14.08 17.68 24.41
N ASP A 144 14.65 17.84 23.22
CA ASP A 144 14.68 19.10 22.46
C ASP A 144 13.40 19.33 21.62
N GLY A 145 12.36 18.51 21.82
CA GLY A 145 11.06 18.63 21.15
C GLY A 145 10.98 18.09 19.73
N GLY A 146 12.12 17.73 19.12
CA GLY A 146 12.21 17.11 17.79
C GLY A 146 12.18 15.58 17.83
N PHE A 147 12.66 14.93 16.77
CA PHE A 147 12.83 13.47 16.71
C PHE A 147 14.29 13.10 16.44
N ALA A 148 14.68 11.91 16.88
CA ALA A 148 16.02 11.39 16.63
C ALA A 148 16.32 11.34 15.11
N ALA A 149 17.54 11.74 14.72
CA ALA A 149 17.95 11.82 13.31
C ALA A 149 17.72 10.50 12.55
N ARG A 150 17.92 9.35 13.20
CA ARG A 150 17.63 8.03 12.64
C ARG A 150 16.16 7.84 12.26
N VAL A 151 15.23 8.28 13.11
CA VAL A 151 13.78 8.16 12.87
C VAL A 151 13.37 9.05 11.70
N ARG A 152 13.86 10.30 11.70
CA ARG A 152 13.63 11.23 10.60
C ARG A 152 14.19 10.65 9.28
N SER A 153 15.43 10.15 9.28
CA SER A 153 16.07 9.56 8.09
C SER A 153 15.28 8.38 7.54
N GLN A 154 14.76 7.53 8.42
CA GLN A 154 13.90 6.42 8.01
C GLN A 154 12.60 6.91 7.37
N LEU A 155 11.95 7.94 7.92
CA LEU A 155 10.76 8.53 7.31
C LEU A 155 11.04 9.07 5.90
N ASN A 156 12.15 9.78 5.70
CA ASN A 156 12.52 10.26 4.37
C ASN A 156 12.71 9.11 3.39
N GLN A 157 13.39 8.04 3.80
CA GLN A 157 13.56 6.85 2.98
C GLN A 157 12.21 6.22 2.60
N ASP A 158 11.26 6.16 3.55
CA ASP A 158 9.92 5.65 3.28
C ASP A 158 9.18 6.54 2.26
N LEU A 159 9.18 7.86 2.43
CA LEU A 159 8.53 8.80 1.51
C LEU A 159 9.13 8.75 0.10
N VAL A 160 10.47 8.69 -0.02
CA VAL A 160 11.16 8.56 -1.30
C VAL A 160 10.86 7.21 -1.96
N ALA A 161 10.79 6.13 -1.18
CA ALA A 161 10.43 4.81 -1.71
C ALA A 161 8.99 4.80 -2.26
N LEU A 162 8.05 5.44 -1.57
CA LEU A 162 6.68 5.63 -2.05
C LEU A 162 6.64 6.51 -3.30
N HIS A 163 7.45 7.57 -3.34
CA HIS A 163 7.56 8.48 -4.50
C HIS A 163 8.01 7.75 -5.78
N ARG A 164 8.96 6.82 -5.65
CA ARG A 164 9.56 6.08 -6.79
C ARG A 164 8.80 4.82 -7.18
N THR A 165 7.79 4.44 -6.42
CA THR A 165 7.03 3.22 -6.69
C THR A 165 5.89 3.53 -7.66
N GLU A 166 5.89 2.81 -8.78
CA GLU A 166 4.80 2.86 -9.76
C GLU A 166 3.91 1.62 -9.64
N LEU A 167 2.61 1.83 -9.81
CA LEU A 167 1.59 0.81 -9.95
C LEU A 167 1.08 0.82 -11.39
N VAL A 168 1.20 -0.32 -12.06
CA VAL A 168 0.78 -0.55 -13.43
C VAL A 168 -0.49 -1.39 -13.41
N PHE A 169 -1.52 -0.89 -14.10
CA PHE A 169 -2.80 -1.56 -14.26
C PHE A 169 -3.03 -1.83 -15.74
N ALA A 170 -3.23 -3.09 -16.10
CA ALA A 170 -3.68 -3.48 -17.41
C ALA A 170 -5.17 -3.86 -17.35
N ARG A 171 -5.96 -3.35 -18.29
CA ARG A 171 -7.36 -3.74 -18.48
C ARG A 171 -7.58 -4.12 -19.94
N SER A 172 -8.39 -5.14 -20.16
CA SER A 172 -8.88 -5.45 -21.51
C SER A 172 -9.65 -4.25 -22.05
N LEU A 173 -9.36 -3.87 -23.28
CA LEU A 173 -10.03 -2.80 -24.00
C LEU A 173 -10.55 -3.38 -25.31
N GLN A 174 -11.86 -3.59 -25.37
CA GLN A 174 -12.51 -3.99 -26.62
C GLN A 174 -12.52 -2.80 -27.59
N LYS A 175 -11.88 -2.97 -28.74
CA LYS A 175 -11.78 -1.95 -29.78
C LYS A 175 -12.30 -2.53 -31.10
N GLY A 176 -13.61 -2.46 -31.30
CA GLY A 176 -14.30 -3.17 -32.37
C GLY A 176 -14.22 -4.69 -32.16
N GLU A 177 -13.78 -5.43 -33.17
CA GLU A 177 -13.57 -6.89 -33.09
C GLU A 177 -12.23 -7.28 -32.43
N GLN A 178 -11.33 -6.32 -32.20
CA GLN A 178 -10.01 -6.59 -31.60
C GLN A 178 -10.03 -6.38 -30.09
N ILE A 179 -9.39 -7.29 -29.37
CA ILE A 179 -9.11 -7.16 -27.94
C ILE A 179 -7.74 -6.49 -27.79
N GLY A 180 -7.73 -5.22 -27.38
CA GLY A 180 -6.53 -4.49 -26.98
C GLY A 180 -6.35 -4.50 -25.47
N ALA A 181 -5.27 -3.86 -24.99
CA ALA A 181 -5.05 -3.61 -23.57
C ALA A 181 -4.88 -2.10 -23.32
N LYS A 182 -5.62 -1.57 -22.35
CA LYS A 182 -5.38 -0.23 -21.80
C LYS A 182 -4.50 -0.38 -20.57
N VAL A 183 -3.29 0.17 -20.65
CA VAL A 183 -2.35 0.20 -19.53
C VAL A 183 -2.35 1.59 -18.92
N SER A 184 -2.57 1.69 -17.61
CA SER A 184 -2.41 2.93 -16.85
C SER A 184 -1.35 2.76 -15.78
N VAL A 185 -0.43 3.72 -15.70
CA VAL A 185 0.62 3.77 -14.68
C VAL A 185 0.31 4.93 -13.73
N LYS A 186 0.33 4.66 -12.43
CA LYS A 186 0.15 5.67 -11.37
C LYS A 186 1.25 5.52 -10.33
N SER A 187 1.83 6.62 -9.83
CA SER A 187 2.70 6.56 -8.67
C SER A 187 1.87 6.38 -7.40
N ILE A 188 2.46 5.80 -6.33
CA ILE A 188 1.78 5.77 -5.03
C ILE A 188 1.60 7.21 -4.52
N LEU A 189 2.66 7.98 -4.49
CA LEU A 189 2.59 9.43 -4.28
C LEU A 189 3.66 10.10 -5.14
N ARG A 190 3.54 11.42 -5.33
CA ARG A 190 4.63 12.23 -5.86
C ARG A 190 4.94 13.37 -4.92
N ILE A 191 6.18 13.44 -4.45
CA ILE A 191 6.67 14.61 -3.72
C ILE A 191 6.73 15.74 -4.74
N ARG A 192 6.01 16.82 -4.48
CA ARG A 192 6.01 18.05 -5.29
C ARG A 192 7.06 18.99 -4.77
N ASP A 193 6.93 19.30 -3.48
CA ASP A 193 7.74 20.28 -2.80
C ASP A 193 8.03 19.78 -1.39
N TYR A 194 9.09 20.33 -0.81
CA TYR A 194 9.45 20.09 0.58
C TYR A 194 10.02 21.39 1.16
N GLU A 195 9.81 21.60 2.47
CA GLU A 195 10.21 22.82 3.17
C GLU A 195 11.15 22.46 4.32
N ILE A 196 12.17 23.28 4.52
CA ILE A 196 13.10 23.21 5.65
C ILE A 196 12.98 24.54 6.39
N ASP A 197 12.45 24.53 7.60
CA ASP A 197 12.15 25.76 8.35
C ASP A 197 13.44 26.47 8.80
N LYS A 198 14.46 25.68 9.13
CA LYS A 198 15.72 26.16 9.72
C LYS A 198 16.91 25.75 8.88
N VAL A 199 17.12 26.48 7.78
CA VAL A 199 18.31 26.35 6.95
C VAL A 199 19.54 27.02 7.60
N PRO A 200 20.74 26.40 7.54
CA PRO A 200 21.98 27.04 7.97
C PRO A 200 22.22 28.36 7.22
N ARG A 201 22.93 29.32 7.84
CA ARG A 201 23.25 30.62 7.20
C ARG A 201 24.01 30.50 5.88
N ASN A 202 24.72 29.39 5.67
CA ASN A 202 25.47 29.07 4.46
C ASN A 202 24.72 28.10 3.53
N PHE A 203 23.39 28.06 3.58
CA PHE A 203 22.59 27.19 2.71
C PHE A 203 22.78 27.57 1.24
N ASP A 204 23.35 26.65 0.47
CA ASP A 204 23.61 26.83 -0.94
C ASP A 204 22.36 26.44 -1.75
N LEU A 205 21.61 27.46 -2.20
CA LEU A 205 20.43 27.27 -3.06
C LEU A 205 20.78 26.53 -4.36
N SER A 206 21.99 26.71 -4.91
CA SER A 206 22.41 26.03 -6.13
C SER A 206 22.64 24.53 -5.92
N LYS A 207 22.91 24.12 -4.68
CA LYS A 207 23.05 22.72 -4.24
C LYS A 207 21.88 22.25 -3.38
N ALA A 208 20.74 22.96 -3.40
CA ALA A 208 19.55 22.58 -2.64
C ALA A 208 19.13 21.11 -2.89
N ALA A 209 19.36 20.62 -4.11
CA ALA A 209 19.13 19.23 -4.51
C ALA A 209 20.02 18.22 -3.76
N ASP A 210 21.24 18.57 -3.35
CA ASP A 210 22.12 17.68 -2.60
C ASP A 210 21.67 17.56 -1.13
N TYR A 211 20.97 18.58 -0.62
CA TYR A 211 20.34 18.59 0.71
C TYR A 211 18.97 17.89 0.73
N THR A 212 18.39 17.50 -0.43
CA THR A 212 17.09 16.78 -0.52
C THR A 212 17.08 15.47 0.30
N TYR A 213 18.25 14.93 0.61
CA TYR A 213 18.39 13.70 1.39
C TYR A 213 18.43 13.93 2.91
N GLU A 214 18.56 15.19 3.35
CA GLU A 214 18.56 15.63 4.75
C GLU A 214 17.26 16.38 5.12
N LEU A 215 16.18 15.60 5.27
CA LEU A 215 15.08 15.83 6.21
C LEU A 215 14.32 17.17 6.16
N ALA A 216 13.39 17.29 5.24
CA ALA A 216 12.38 18.35 5.25
C ALA A 216 11.48 18.33 6.52
N ASP A 217 11.08 19.51 6.96
CA ASP A 217 10.15 19.74 8.06
C ASP A 217 8.68 19.65 7.61
N ALA A 218 8.41 19.97 6.33
CA ALA A 218 7.12 19.76 5.68
C ALA A 218 7.27 19.19 4.27
N TYR A 219 6.24 18.51 3.80
CA TYR A 219 6.13 18.00 2.44
C TYR A 219 4.78 18.39 1.84
N SER A 220 4.80 18.69 0.55
CA SER A 220 3.61 18.75 -0.30
C SER A 220 3.67 17.59 -1.29
N VAL A 221 2.68 16.70 -1.23
CA VAL A 221 2.64 15.48 -2.04
C VAL A 221 1.36 15.43 -2.88
N ALA A 222 1.47 14.93 -4.09
CA ALA A 222 0.33 14.54 -4.91
C ALA A 222 0.05 13.04 -4.71
N LEU A 223 -1.13 12.70 -4.24
CA LEU A 223 -1.61 11.33 -4.13
C LEU A 223 -2.24 10.93 -5.47
N GLU A 224 -1.47 10.34 -6.39
CA GLU A 224 -1.97 10.09 -7.76
C GLU A 224 -3.06 9.00 -7.86
N PHE A 225 -3.23 8.20 -6.80
CA PHE A 225 -4.36 7.30 -6.66
C PHE A 225 -5.63 7.99 -6.12
N PHE A 226 -5.48 9.18 -5.55
CA PHE A 226 -6.56 9.99 -4.99
C PHE A 226 -7.19 10.74 -6.16
N GLU A 227 -8.42 10.37 -6.49
CA GLU A 227 -9.20 11.09 -7.50
C GLU A 227 -9.92 12.22 -6.78
N ASP A 228 -9.60 13.46 -7.16
CA ASP A 228 -10.10 14.70 -6.57
C ASP A 228 -11.64 14.76 -6.61
N ALA A 229 -12.26 15.36 -5.60
CA ALA A 229 -13.71 15.61 -5.53
C ALA A 229 -14.24 16.40 -6.74
N SER A 230 -13.37 17.20 -7.37
CA SER A 230 -13.68 17.95 -8.60
C SER A 230 -13.92 17.06 -9.83
N LYS A 231 -13.46 15.80 -9.82
CA LYS A 231 -13.76 14.81 -10.86
C LYS A 231 -14.97 14.00 -10.39
N GLN A 232 -16.12 14.20 -11.03
CA GLN A 232 -17.43 13.60 -10.73
C GLN A 232 -17.50 12.04 -10.69
N ASN A 233 -16.37 11.32 -10.70
CA ASN A 233 -16.34 9.86 -10.68
C ASN A 233 -15.94 9.31 -9.30
N ARG A 234 -16.97 9.08 -8.47
CA ARG A 234 -17.06 8.05 -7.39
C ARG A 234 -15.73 7.78 -6.68
N ASN A 235 -15.44 8.59 -5.67
CA ASN A 235 -14.18 8.58 -4.92
C ASN A 235 -14.17 7.50 -3.81
N VAL A 236 -12.98 6.95 -3.51
CA VAL A 236 -12.76 6.30 -2.21
C VAL A 236 -12.26 7.40 -1.29
N LEU A 237 -13.14 7.93 -0.45
CA LEU A 237 -12.80 8.88 0.60
C LEU A 237 -12.95 8.16 1.93
N PHE A 238 -11.88 8.17 2.73
CA PHE A 238 -11.98 7.75 4.12
C PHE A 238 -12.57 8.90 4.94
N SER A 239 -13.39 8.59 5.95
CA SER A 239 -13.82 9.62 6.89
C SER A 239 -12.61 10.19 7.63
N LYS A 240 -12.67 11.48 7.97
CA LYS A 240 -11.70 12.12 8.87
C LYS A 240 -11.69 11.47 10.27
N ASP A 241 -12.77 10.77 10.60
CA ASP A 241 -13.01 10.12 11.89
C ASP A 241 -12.43 8.69 11.94
N ILE A 242 -11.73 8.24 10.90
CA ILE A 242 -11.04 6.95 10.96
C ILE A 242 -9.80 7.05 11.84
N ASP A 243 -9.83 6.31 12.95
CA ASP A 243 -8.68 6.21 13.85
C ASP A 243 -7.71 5.11 13.37
N PHE A 244 -6.57 5.56 12.84
CA PHE A 244 -5.45 4.70 12.42
C PHE A 244 -4.34 4.60 13.47
N LYS A 245 -4.56 5.04 14.73
CA LYS A 245 -3.53 4.97 15.78
C LYS A 245 -3.28 3.52 16.22
N GLU A 246 -2.44 2.82 15.48
CA GLU A 246 -1.85 1.56 15.95
C GLU A 246 -0.36 1.73 16.28
N LYS A 247 0.02 1.21 17.46
CA LYS A 247 1.40 1.29 17.96
C LYS A 247 2.32 0.42 17.09
N LEU A 248 3.09 1.05 16.22
CA LEU A 248 4.15 0.40 15.44
C LEU A 248 5.19 -0.23 16.40
N GLY A 249 5.40 -1.54 16.28
CA GLY A 249 6.34 -2.32 17.10
C GLY A 249 5.71 -3.43 17.93
N GLY A 250 4.38 -3.53 17.99
CA GLY A 250 3.69 -4.76 18.40
C GLY A 250 3.55 -5.72 17.22
N ASN A 251 3.73 -7.02 17.45
CA ASN A 251 3.52 -8.13 16.51
C ASN A 251 2.60 -7.77 15.32
N ALA A 252 3.06 -8.00 14.07
CA ALA A 252 2.31 -7.81 12.81
C ALA A 252 0.94 -8.54 12.71
N LYS A 253 0.53 -9.23 13.78
CA LYS A 253 -0.75 -9.89 14.01
C LYS A 253 -1.90 -8.93 14.36
N ARG A 254 -1.69 -7.61 14.39
CA ARG A 254 -2.72 -6.61 14.77
C ARG A 254 -3.22 -5.72 13.63
N ASP A 255 -2.55 -5.72 12.48
CA ASP A 255 -2.93 -4.91 11.30
C ASP A 255 -4.17 -5.44 10.54
N TYR A 256 -4.81 -6.51 11.03
CA TYR A 256 -5.95 -7.12 10.35
C TYR A 256 -7.17 -6.19 10.29
N LYS A 257 -7.41 -5.41 11.35
CA LYS A 257 -8.53 -4.45 11.42
C LYS A 257 -8.40 -3.39 10.34
N THR A 258 -7.23 -2.77 10.29
CA THR A 258 -6.88 -1.75 9.29
C THR A 258 -6.92 -2.30 7.88
N LYS A 259 -6.29 -3.46 7.61
CA LYS A 259 -6.35 -4.13 6.30
C LYS A 259 -7.78 -4.41 5.85
N LEU A 260 -8.62 -4.95 6.75
CA LEU A 260 -10.00 -5.26 6.45
C LEU A 260 -10.83 -3.99 6.18
N LEU A 261 -10.67 -2.95 7.01
CA LEU A 261 -11.36 -1.67 6.84
C LEU A 261 -11.03 -1.01 5.49
N ILE A 262 -9.73 -0.96 5.15
CA ILE A 262 -9.26 -0.43 3.88
C ILE A 262 -9.82 -1.25 2.72
N TYR A 263 -9.82 -2.58 2.86
CA TYR A 263 -10.34 -3.47 1.83
C TYR A 263 -11.83 -3.24 1.58
N ILE A 264 -12.65 -3.24 2.63
CA ILE A 264 -14.08 -2.95 2.55
C ILE A 264 -14.34 -1.59 1.88
N ALA A 265 -13.70 -0.52 2.38
CA ALA A 265 -13.87 0.82 1.82
C ALA A 265 -13.45 0.90 0.34
N SER A 266 -12.38 0.20 -0.03
CA SER A 266 -11.93 0.15 -1.42
C SER A 266 -12.90 -0.59 -2.33
N ARG A 267 -13.52 -1.68 -1.84
CA ARG A 267 -14.48 -2.52 -2.60
C ARG A 267 -15.77 -1.77 -2.87
N MET A 268 -16.23 -0.91 -1.96
CA MET A 268 -17.44 -0.08 -2.14
C MET A 268 -17.41 0.80 -3.39
N LYS A 269 -16.23 1.21 -3.89
CA LYS A 269 -16.12 1.95 -5.17
C LYS A 269 -16.41 1.09 -6.40
N TRP A 270 -16.06 -0.19 -6.35
CA TRP A 270 -16.13 -1.10 -7.50
C TRP A 270 -17.43 -1.89 -7.52
N ASP A 271 -18.00 -2.11 -6.34
CA ASP A 271 -19.17 -2.94 -6.15
C ASP A 271 -20.43 -2.11 -6.06
N ARG A 272 -21.48 -2.57 -6.75
CA ARG A 272 -22.82 -2.08 -6.46
C ARG A 272 -23.28 -2.67 -5.14
N LEU A 273 -23.49 -1.83 -4.14
CA LEU A 273 -24.07 -2.25 -2.86
C LEU A 273 -25.48 -2.77 -3.10
N LYS A 274 -25.81 -3.91 -2.49
CA LYS A 274 -27.19 -4.41 -2.49
C LYS A 274 -28.00 -3.56 -1.52
N GLU A 275 -29.19 -3.14 -1.96
CA GLU A 275 -30.10 -2.28 -1.17
C GLU A 275 -29.42 -1.01 -0.63
N GLY A 276 -28.41 -0.50 -1.34
CA GLY A 276 -27.65 0.70 -0.97
C GLY A 276 -26.61 0.53 0.14
N GLN A 277 -26.67 -0.54 0.95
CA GLN A 277 -25.84 -0.64 2.18
C GLN A 277 -25.06 -1.95 2.34
N TYR A 278 -25.38 -2.99 1.57
CA TYR A 278 -24.78 -4.30 1.77
C TYR A 278 -23.66 -4.60 0.76
N LEU A 279 -22.49 -4.96 1.28
CA LEU A 279 -21.34 -5.43 0.53
C LEU A 279 -21.19 -6.94 0.69
N LEU A 280 -21.11 -7.68 -0.42
CA LEU A 280 -21.03 -9.14 -0.41
C LEU A 280 -19.68 -9.61 -0.96
N ILE A 281 -18.87 -10.25 -0.11
CA ILE A 281 -17.50 -10.66 -0.45
C ILE A 281 -17.30 -12.15 -0.17
N SER A 282 -16.57 -12.85 -1.04
CA SER A 282 -16.12 -14.23 -0.76
C SER A 282 -15.27 -14.30 0.50
N LYS A 283 -15.55 -15.27 1.37
CA LYS A 283 -14.76 -15.52 2.58
C LYS A 283 -13.30 -15.87 2.25
N ASN A 284 -13.08 -16.61 1.17
CA ASN A 284 -11.73 -16.94 0.70
C ASN A 284 -10.96 -15.67 0.30
N CYS A 285 -11.63 -14.76 -0.43
CA CYS A 285 -11.07 -13.49 -0.86
C CYS A 285 -10.69 -12.60 0.33
N LEU A 286 -11.53 -12.55 1.38
CA LEU A 286 -11.23 -11.83 2.62
C LEU A 286 -9.99 -12.39 3.32
N LEU A 287 -9.89 -13.71 3.47
CA LEU A 287 -8.75 -14.33 4.13
C LEU A 287 -7.43 -14.04 3.39
N LYS A 288 -7.44 -14.05 2.06
CA LYS A 288 -6.27 -13.73 1.23
C LYS A 288 -5.86 -12.26 1.35
N ASN A 289 -6.83 -11.33 1.22
CA ASN A 289 -6.56 -9.89 1.25
C ASN A 289 -6.15 -9.36 2.63
N VAL A 290 -6.51 -10.07 3.69
CA VAL A 290 -6.13 -9.73 5.07
C VAL A 290 -4.88 -10.52 5.53
N ASP A 291 -4.23 -11.27 4.62
CA ASP A 291 -3.07 -12.14 4.88
C ASP A 291 -3.31 -13.21 6.00
N LEU A 292 -4.54 -13.70 6.12
CA LEU A 292 -4.90 -14.81 6.99
C LEU A 292 -4.66 -16.16 6.29
N LEU A 293 -3.40 -16.44 6.02
CA LEU A 293 -2.91 -17.51 5.13
C LEU A 293 -2.41 -18.77 5.88
N GLY A 294 -2.67 -18.90 7.18
CA GLY A 294 -2.22 -20.05 7.97
C GLY A 294 -2.91 -21.36 7.56
N SER A 295 -2.22 -22.50 7.72
CA SER A 295 -2.79 -23.83 7.45
C SER A 295 -4.00 -24.18 8.33
N ASN A 296 -4.10 -23.57 9.52
CA ASN A 296 -5.23 -23.76 10.43
C ASN A 296 -6.42 -22.86 10.06
N LYS A 297 -7.31 -23.38 9.21
CA LYS A 297 -8.53 -22.69 8.76
C LYS A 297 -9.43 -22.21 9.91
N SER A 298 -9.56 -23.01 10.98
CA SER A 298 -10.38 -22.64 12.15
C SER A 298 -9.81 -21.41 12.86
N ARG A 299 -8.50 -21.37 13.05
CA ARG A 299 -7.82 -20.22 13.64
C ARG A 299 -7.97 -18.97 12.77
N ASN A 300 -7.75 -19.08 11.47
CA ASN A 300 -7.90 -17.94 10.55
C ASN A 300 -9.33 -17.40 10.57
N ASN A 301 -10.32 -18.30 10.59
CA ASN A 301 -11.73 -17.92 10.72
C ASN A 301 -12.01 -17.16 12.03
N LYS A 302 -11.48 -17.64 13.17
CA LYS A 302 -11.62 -16.95 14.46
C LYS A 302 -10.99 -15.56 14.44
N ILE A 303 -9.83 -15.40 13.80
CA ILE A 303 -9.17 -14.10 13.68
C ILE A 303 -10.00 -13.16 12.79
N LEU A 304 -10.52 -13.65 11.67
CA LEU A 304 -11.38 -12.86 10.78
C LEU A 304 -12.62 -12.35 11.53
N TRP A 305 -13.37 -13.24 12.18
CA TRP A 305 -14.58 -12.84 12.92
C TRP A 305 -14.28 -11.88 14.07
N ARG A 306 -13.22 -12.12 14.84
CA ARG A 306 -12.77 -11.16 15.87
C ARG A 306 -12.44 -9.79 15.27
N THR A 307 -11.87 -9.75 14.07
CA THR A 307 -11.55 -8.50 13.37
C THR A 307 -12.83 -7.77 12.93
N ILE A 308 -13.83 -8.52 12.47
CA ILE A 308 -15.15 -7.99 12.11
C ILE A 308 -15.87 -7.44 13.35
N GLU A 309 -15.85 -8.16 14.47
CA GLU A 309 -16.40 -7.71 15.76
C GLU A 309 -15.76 -6.40 16.22
N GLN A 310 -14.44 -6.24 16.08
CA GLN A 310 -13.76 -4.98 16.39
C GLN A 310 -14.23 -3.82 15.49
N LEU A 311 -14.46 -4.07 14.20
CA LEU A 311 -15.02 -3.06 13.30
C LEU A 311 -16.48 -2.74 13.63
N ASN A 312 -17.21 -3.68 14.21
CA ASN A 312 -18.57 -3.47 14.71
C ASN A 312 -18.58 -2.62 15.98
N GLU A 313 -17.70 -2.93 16.95
CA GLU A 313 -17.50 -2.13 18.17
C GLU A 313 -17.11 -0.68 17.86
N ASP A 314 -16.28 -0.48 16.83
CA ASP A 314 -15.83 0.85 16.37
C ASP A 314 -16.86 1.57 15.46
N ASP A 315 -18.03 0.95 15.22
CA ASP A 315 -19.15 1.46 14.43
C ASP A 315 -18.86 1.59 12.91
N TYR A 316 -17.84 0.90 12.38
CA TYR A 316 -17.58 0.87 10.93
C TYR A 316 -18.51 -0.10 10.19
N ILE A 317 -18.95 -1.16 10.86
CA ILE A 317 -19.83 -2.21 10.32
C ILE A 317 -21.03 -2.32 11.27
N ILE A 318 -22.25 -2.20 10.75
CA ILE A 318 -23.48 -2.34 11.55
C ILE A 318 -23.73 -3.82 11.87
N GLU A 319 -23.56 -4.68 10.87
CA GLU A 319 -23.75 -6.13 11.00
C GLU A 319 -22.89 -6.87 9.95
N ALA A 320 -22.51 -8.10 10.26
CA ALA A 320 -21.91 -9.01 9.28
C ALA A 320 -22.47 -10.43 9.43
N GLN A 321 -22.84 -11.05 8.31
CA GLN A 321 -23.43 -12.38 8.29
C GLN A 321 -22.72 -13.31 7.30
N GLU A 322 -22.44 -14.55 7.73
CA GLU A 322 -21.98 -15.61 6.84
C GLU A 322 -23.14 -16.19 6.03
N LEU A 323 -23.06 -16.09 4.70
CA LEU A 323 -24.01 -16.67 3.77
C LEU A 323 -23.40 -17.91 3.10
N THR A 324 -23.99 -19.06 3.38
CA THR A 324 -23.62 -20.32 2.73
C THR A 324 -24.50 -20.50 1.48
N ALA A 325 -23.92 -20.28 0.31
CA ALA A 325 -24.64 -20.55 -0.94
C ALA A 325 -24.71 -22.06 -1.21
N LYS A 326 -25.68 -22.50 -2.05
CA LYS A 326 -25.74 -23.89 -2.54
C LYS A 326 -24.48 -24.28 -3.32
N SER A 327 -23.80 -23.31 -3.93
CA SER A 327 -22.42 -23.43 -4.42
C SER A 327 -21.45 -23.40 -3.23
N LYS A 328 -20.47 -24.30 -3.16
CA LYS A 328 -19.48 -24.46 -2.07
C LYS A 328 -18.70 -23.20 -1.63
N GLN A 329 -18.93 -22.04 -2.24
CA GLN A 329 -18.29 -20.77 -1.90
C GLN A 329 -19.12 -20.00 -0.85
N THR A 330 -18.57 -19.92 0.35
CA THR A 330 -19.08 -19.08 1.44
C THR A 330 -18.81 -17.60 1.15
N LYS A 331 -19.83 -16.75 1.37
CA LYS A 331 -19.71 -15.30 1.28
C LYS A 331 -20.02 -14.66 2.64
N ILE A 332 -19.46 -13.49 2.90
CA ILE A 332 -19.80 -12.66 4.05
C ILE A 332 -20.52 -11.42 3.51
N GLN A 333 -21.72 -11.17 4.02
CA GLN A 333 -22.47 -9.95 3.79
C GLN A 333 -22.12 -8.98 4.91
N PHE A 334 -21.67 -7.79 4.56
CA PHE A 334 -21.42 -6.69 5.48
C PHE A 334 -22.50 -5.63 5.29
N GLN A 335 -23.15 -5.22 6.38
CA GLN A 335 -23.89 -3.97 6.44
C GLN A 335 -22.93 -2.87 6.88
N ILE A 336 -22.58 -1.98 5.97
CA ILE A 336 -21.61 -0.92 6.24
C ILE A 336 -22.28 0.24 6.94
N ASN A 337 -21.58 0.91 7.87
CA ASN A 337 -22.01 2.21 8.36
C ASN A 337 -21.53 3.30 7.39
N PRO A 338 -22.42 3.90 6.56
CA PRO A 338 -22.04 4.89 5.57
C PRO A 338 -21.56 6.21 6.19
N GLN A 339 -21.89 6.49 7.45
CA GLN A 339 -21.44 7.69 8.16
C GLN A 339 -19.95 7.58 8.54
N LYS A 340 -19.47 6.36 8.81
CA LYS A 340 -18.11 6.06 9.24
C LYS A 340 -17.20 5.70 8.08
N ILE A 341 -17.72 4.92 7.14
CA ILE A 341 -17.06 4.61 5.87
C ILE A 341 -17.85 5.34 4.80
N LYS A 342 -17.44 6.58 4.47
CA LYS A 342 -18.15 7.41 3.49
C LYS A 342 -18.43 6.62 2.21
N CYS A 343 -19.70 6.25 2.04
CA CYS A 343 -20.30 5.95 0.75
C CYS A 343 -21.15 7.16 0.41
N LEU A 344 -20.78 7.93 -0.61
CA LEU A 344 -21.75 8.83 -1.21
C LEU A 344 -22.60 7.96 -2.16
N ASP A 345 -23.76 7.54 -1.64
CA ASP A 345 -24.93 7.07 -2.37
C ASP A 345 -25.57 8.27 -3.11
N ILE A 346 -26.13 8.21 -4.32
CA ILE A 346 -26.61 7.14 -5.24
C ILE A 346 -26.36 7.59 -6.69
#